data_AF-S7WVE6-F1
#
_entry.id   AF-S7WVE6-F1
#
_cell.length_a   1.000
_cell.length_b   1.000
_cell.length_c   1.000
_cell.angle_alpha   90.00
_cell.angle_beta   90.00
_cell.angle_gamma   90.00
#
_symmetry.space_group_name_H-M   'P 1'
#
loop_
_entity.id
_entity.type
_entity.pdbx_description
1 polymer ?
#
loop_
_entity_poly.entity_id
_entity_poly.type
_entity_poly.pdbx_seq_one_letter_code
_entity_poly.pdbx_strand_id
1 'polypeptide(L)'
;MTDEEREALGINKSETNKMINSALSGAASDVTAGAISNNSEVQYEIDKFIKAKKLPFELVSKWFNLNQFGQEDYLPMKLIQDRGIYSASAQEISEAETTTRGLNELQNSGKNLIKNTFVVFTKMNFVSNEPIALAIKQTTDAAANELSSLARDLALKGSEKIYNKTKEGYSVWTTAWLYRLDWTEKTWSELGEIIKAKRNGEDVTFASLDVNFEFIGTEKASSLVTFSLKEKRTEEQIIELSTIRNVDQVYAKLQKNHDVFKAKSPIVIEDGEIYSKIGMKEGLEGGENFEVLEEIWDSETNEITYKKIASIKVDKKQVWDNRYGASEGKEKELGKTLFKGKVKNLASGMLIRQIK
;
A
#
# COMPACT_ATOMS: atom_id res chain seq x y z
N MET A 1 -8.20 -31.16 -18.79
CA MET A 1 -7.20 -30.37 -18.06
C MET A 1 -6.66 -31.23 -16.93
N THR A 2 -5.35 -31.48 -16.90
CA THR A 2 -4.68 -32.26 -15.86
C THR A 2 -4.61 -31.47 -14.56
N ASP A 3 -4.36 -32.14 -13.43
CA ASP A 3 -4.17 -31.43 -12.15
C ASP A 3 -2.90 -30.56 -12.15
N GLU A 4 -1.88 -30.93 -12.95
CA GLU A 4 -0.70 -30.10 -13.22
C GLU A 4 -1.05 -28.81 -13.98
N GLU A 5 -1.94 -28.86 -14.97
CA GLU A 5 -2.43 -27.67 -15.69
C GLU A 5 -3.26 -26.76 -14.78
N ARG A 6 -3.99 -27.31 -13.81
CA ARG A 6 -4.75 -26.54 -12.80
C ARG A 6 -3.85 -25.85 -11.80
N GLU A 7 -2.79 -26.53 -11.37
CA GLU A 7 -1.81 -26.03 -10.42
C GLU A 7 -0.89 -24.97 -11.06
N ALA A 8 -0.48 -25.17 -12.32
CA ALA A 8 0.25 -24.19 -13.11
C ALA A 8 -0.55 -22.89 -13.34
N LEU A 9 -1.88 -23.00 -13.38
CA LEU A 9 -2.81 -21.87 -13.46
C LEU A 9 -3.31 -21.38 -12.09
N GLY A 10 -2.80 -21.92 -10.97
CA GLY A 10 -3.12 -21.47 -9.61
C GLY A 10 -4.54 -21.76 -9.10
N ILE A 11 -5.32 -22.63 -9.75
CA ILE A 11 -6.74 -22.84 -9.42
C ILE A 11 -6.92 -23.91 -8.32
N ASN A 12 -7.29 -23.53 -7.09
CA ASN A 12 -7.53 -24.50 -5.98
C ASN A 12 -9.02 -24.94 -5.89
N LYS A 13 -9.29 -26.20 -5.47
CA LYS A 13 -10.62 -26.78 -5.19
C LYS A 13 -11.54 -25.92 -4.29
N SER A 14 -10.99 -25.23 -3.28
CA SER A 14 -11.74 -24.28 -2.44
C SER A 14 -12.23 -23.07 -3.24
N GLU A 15 -11.42 -22.60 -4.18
CA GLU A 15 -11.76 -21.50 -5.08
C GLU A 15 -12.75 -21.94 -6.15
N THR A 16 -12.71 -23.20 -6.59
CA THR A 16 -13.74 -23.79 -7.46
C THR A 16 -15.15 -23.69 -6.86
N ASN A 17 -15.30 -23.94 -5.55
CA ASN A 17 -16.59 -23.78 -4.86
C ASN A 17 -17.03 -22.31 -4.72
N LYS A 18 -16.10 -21.38 -4.51
CA LYS A 18 -16.38 -19.94 -4.57
C LYS A 18 -16.75 -19.49 -5.99
N MET A 19 -16.09 -20.03 -7.01
CA MET A 19 -16.37 -19.76 -8.42
C MET A 19 -17.79 -20.18 -8.81
N ILE A 20 -18.24 -21.36 -8.39
CA ILE A 20 -19.62 -21.82 -8.60
C ILE A 20 -20.63 -20.84 -7.97
N ASN A 21 -20.38 -20.37 -6.74
CA ASN A 21 -21.24 -19.37 -6.11
C ASN A 21 -21.18 -17.98 -6.77
N SER A 22 -20.01 -17.58 -7.29
CA SER A 22 -19.85 -16.33 -8.04
C SER A 22 -20.54 -16.38 -9.41
N ALA A 23 -20.59 -17.55 -10.05
CA ALA A 23 -21.26 -17.75 -11.32
C ALA A 23 -22.79 -17.66 -11.19
N LEU A 24 -23.30 -18.10 -10.05
CA LEU A 24 -24.71 -17.95 -9.67
C LEU A 24 -25.08 -16.49 -9.28
N SER A 25 -24.10 -15.67 -8.87
CA SER A 25 -24.32 -14.29 -8.39
C SER A 25 -23.85 -13.18 -9.34
N GLY A 26 -23.11 -13.50 -10.41
CA GLY A 26 -22.66 -12.55 -11.43
C GLY A 26 -21.41 -11.71 -11.07
N ALA A 27 -20.69 -12.07 -10.01
CA ALA A 27 -19.49 -11.36 -9.53
C ALA A 27 -18.21 -11.86 -10.25
N ALA A 28 -17.87 -11.24 -11.39
CA ALA A 28 -16.79 -11.68 -12.27
C ALA A 28 -15.36 -11.30 -11.81
N SER A 29 -15.20 -10.33 -10.90
CA SER A 29 -13.89 -9.81 -10.47
C SER A 29 -13.12 -10.74 -9.55
N ASP A 30 -13.82 -11.56 -8.76
CA ASP A 30 -13.19 -12.45 -7.77
C ASP A 30 -12.59 -13.71 -8.42
N VAL A 31 -12.92 -13.95 -9.69
CA VAL A 31 -12.64 -15.19 -10.41
C VAL A 31 -11.21 -15.21 -10.97
N THR A 32 -10.64 -14.08 -11.39
CA THR A 32 -9.25 -14.00 -11.90
C THR A 32 -8.19 -13.86 -10.81
N ALA A 33 -8.60 -13.70 -9.54
CA ALA A 33 -7.69 -13.52 -8.41
C ALA A 33 -7.03 -14.82 -7.90
N GLY A 34 -7.60 -16.00 -8.21
CA GLY A 34 -7.04 -17.29 -7.76
C GLY A 34 -5.77 -17.70 -8.52
N ALA A 35 -5.63 -17.29 -9.77
CA ALA A 35 -4.58 -17.77 -10.68
C ALA A 35 -3.18 -17.15 -10.49
N ILE A 36 -2.89 -16.50 -9.36
CA ILE A 36 -1.69 -15.68 -9.22
C ILE A 36 -0.42 -16.54 -9.31
N SER A 37 0.48 -16.15 -10.22
CA SER A 37 1.77 -16.82 -10.48
C SER A 37 2.50 -17.22 -9.21
N ASN A 38 3.08 -18.43 -9.22
CA ASN A 38 3.98 -18.86 -8.15
C ASN A 38 5.21 -17.95 -8.14
N ASN A 39 5.25 -17.03 -7.18
CA ASN A 39 6.35 -16.09 -6.97
C ASN A 39 7.21 -16.50 -5.76
N SER A 40 7.22 -17.79 -5.39
CA SER A 40 7.98 -18.29 -4.23
C SER A 40 9.47 -17.97 -4.32
N GLU A 41 10.05 -17.99 -5.52
CA GLU A 41 11.48 -17.71 -5.74
C GLU A 41 11.80 -16.22 -5.85
N VAL A 42 10.80 -15.37 -6.16
CA VAL A 42 11.03 -13.95 -6.44
C VAL A 42 11.54 -13.21 -5.19
N GLN A 43 11.06 -13.59 -4.00
CA GLN A 43 11.59 -13.00 -2.75
C GLN A 43 13.08 -13.29 -2.60
N TYR A 44 13.53 -14.51 -2.89
CA TYR A 44 14.93 -14.88 -2.81
C TYR A 44 15.80 -14.08 -3.81
N GLU A 45 15.28 -13.87 -5.03
CA GLU A 45 15.93 -13.01 -6.03
C GLU A 45 16.03 -11.55 -5.56
N ILE A 46 14.96 -11.02 -4.96
CA ILE A 46 14.93 -9.68 -4.36
C ILE A 46 15.98 -9.58 -3.24
N ASP A 47 16.05 -10.56 -2.33
CA ASP A 47 17.01 -10.57 -1.23
C ASP A 47 18.46 -10.62 -1.75
N LYS A 48 18.71 -11.41 -2.79
CA LYS A 48 20.02 -11.45 -3.48
C LYS A 48 20.36 -10.09 -4.09
N PHE A 49 19.39 -9.43 -4.74
CA PHE A 49 19.56 -8.10 -5.32
C PHE A 49 19.85 -7.04 -4.25
N ILE A 50 19.07 -7.02 -3.16
CA ILE A 50 19.25 -6.14 -2.00
C ILE A 50 20.69 -6.24 -1.47
N LYS A 51 21.17 -7.47 -1.24
CA LYS A 51 22.53 -7.74 -0.75
C LYS A 51 23.60 -7.31 -1.75
N ALA A 52 23.47 -7.73 -3.02
CA ALA A 52 24.45 -7.44 -4.07
C ALA A 52 24.61 -5.93 -4.33
N LYS A 53 23.52 -5.16 -4.18
CA LYS A 53 23.52 -3.70 -4.36
C LYS A 53 23.73 -2.93 -3.07
N LYS A 54 23.81 -3.59 -1.91
CA LYS A 54 23.88 -2.96 -0.58
C LYS A 54 22.81 -1.87 -0.39
N LEU A 55 21.57 -2.13 -0.85
CA LEU A 55 20.49 -1.14 -0.83
C LEU A 55 20.21 -0.51 0.55
N PRO A 56 20.27 -1.25 1.68
CA PRO A 56 20.05 -0.64 2.99
C PRO A 56 21.09 0.44 3.29
N PHE A 57 22.36 0.16 2.97
CA PHE A 57 23.45 1.14 3.09
C PHE A 57 23.24 2.34 2.16
N GLU A 58 22.85 2.12 0.91
CA GLU A 58 22.56 3.22 -0.04
C GLU A 58 21.43 4.13 0.47
N LEU A 59 20.41 3.59 1.12
CA LEU A 59 19.35 4.40 1.74
C LEU A 59 19.87 5.21 2.94
N VAL A 60 20.66 4.61 3.82
CA VAL A 60 21.30 5.34 4.93
C VAL A 60 22.22 6.44 4.39
N SER A 61 23.02 6.12 3.38
CA SER A 61 23.91 7.07 2.70
C SER A 61 23.16 8.30 2.21
N LYS A 62 21.97 8.11 1.62
CA LYS A 62 21.08 9.22 1.22
C LYS A 62 20.51 9.97 2.41
N TRP A 63 20.05 9.29 3.45
CA TRP A 63 19.49 9.95 4.65
C TRP A 63 20.48 10.90 5.32
N PHE A 64 21.77 10.56 5.32
CA PHE A 64 22.84 11.32 5.97
C PHE A 64 23.73 12.09 4.98
N ASN A 65 23.37 12.13 3.69
CA ASN A 65 24.17 12.72 2.60
C ASN A 65 25.66 12.32 2.65
N LEU A 66 25.96 11.04 2.91
CA LEU A 66 27.34 10.58 3.15
C LEU A 66 28.26 10.79 1.93
N ASN A 67 27.70 10.91 0.73
CA ASN A 67 28.42 11.29 -0.48
C ASN A 67 29.00 12.72 -0.46
N GLN A 68 28.49 13.59 0.43
CA GLN A 68 28.98 14.95 0.65
C GLN A 68 29.97 15.02 1.81
N PHE A 69 30.30 13.91 2.46
CA PHE A 69 31.24 13.90 3.57
C PHE A 69 32.59 14.50 3.18
N GLY A 70 33.08 15.44 3.98
CA GLY A 70 34.34 16.15 3.74
C GLY A 70 34.20 17.46 2.96
N GLN A 71 33.00 17.79 2.45
CA GLN A 71 32.70 19.13 1.94
C GLN A 71 32.54 20.12 3.10
N GLU A 72 32.86 21.40 2.87
CA GLU A 72 32.84 22.46 3.89
C GLU A 72 31.46 22.60 4.56
N ASP A 73 30.38 22.49 3.78
CA ASP A 73 28.99 22.62 4.25
C ASP A 73 28.33 21.29 4.60
N TYR A 74 29.11 20.23 4.86
CA TYR A 74 28.55 18.91 5.14
C TYR A 74 27.81 18.86 6.50
N LEU A 75 26.48 18.75 6.43
CA LEU A 75 25.59 18.65 7.59
C LEU A 75 24.85 17.29 7.59
N PRO A 76 25.32 16.28 8.35
CA PRO A 76 24.76 14.91 8.33
C PRO A 76 23.28 14.85 8.72
N MET A 77 22.83 15.77 9.58
CA MET A 77 21.46 15.79 10.10
C MET A 77 20.50 16.64 9.28
N LYS A 78 20.99 17.44 8.32
CA LYS A 78 20.18 18.44 7.63
C LYS A 78 18.95 17.84 6.97
N LEU A 79 19.13 16.79 6.17
CA LEU A 79 18.00 16.14 5.48
C LEU A 79 17.00 15.50 6.45
N ILE A 80 17.48 14.96 7.57
CA ILE A 80 16.62 14.39 8.62
C ILE A 80 15.78 15.50 9.25
N GLN A 81 16.40 16.63 9.58
CA GLN A 81 15.75 17.79 10.17
C GLN A 81 14.74 18.43 9.22
N ASP A 82 15.13 18.64 7.95
CA ASP A 82 14.26 19.18 6.90
C ASP A 82 13.01 18.31 6.70
N ARG A 83 13.16 16.99 6.73
CA ARG A 83 12.04 16.05 6.63
C ARG A 83 11.16 16.04 7.88
N GLY A 84 11.75 16.21 9.07
CA GLY A 84 11.00 16.39 10.31
C GLY A 84 10.08 17.60 10.24
N ILE A 85 10.59 18.75 9.80
CA ILE A 85 9.81 19.97 9.60
C ILE A 85 8.73 19.77 8.53
N TYR A 86 9.07 19.14 7.40
CA TYR A 86 8.10 18.88 6.32
C TYR A 86 6.94 17.98 6.76
N SER A 87 7.19 17.05 7.68
CA SER A 87 6.16 16.15 8.21
C SER A 87 5.26 16.80 9.27
N ALA A 88 5.61 17.97 9.78
CA ALA A 88 4.82 18.71 10.75
C ALA A 88 3.59 19.37 10.10
N SER A 89 2.48 19.42 10.82
CA SER A 89 1.29 20.17 10.44
C SER A 89 1.54 21.69 10.49
N ALA A 90 0.74 22.45 9.76
CA ALA A 90 0.83 23.92 9.76
C ALA A 90 0.63 24.52 11.16
N GLN A 91 -0.18 23.88 12.01
CA GLN A 91 -0.36 24.30 13.40
C GLN A 91 0.89 24.03 14.23
N GLU A 92 1.50 22.85 14.11
CA GLU A 92 2.74 22.51 14.83
C GLU A 92 3.90 23.41 14.41
N ILE A 93 4.00 23.76 13.12
CA ILE A 93 4.98 24.72 12.63
C ILE A 93 4.74 26.10 13.26
N SER A 94 3.51 26.59 13.25
CA SER A 94 3.17 27.90 13.83
C SER A 94 3.41 27.95 15.34
N GLU A 95 3.15 26.86 16.07
CA GLU A 95 3.43 26.76 17.51
C GLU A 95 4.94 26.65 17.76
N ALA A 96 5.66 25.86 16.97
CA ALA A 96 7.10 25.70 17.08
C ALA A 96 7.88 26.99 16.78
N GLU A 97 7.41 27.83 15.85
CA GLU A 97 8.02 29.12 15.55
C GLU A 97 8.00 30.10 16.74
N THR A 98 7.11 29.89 17.71
CA THR A 98 7.04 30.75 18.90
C THR A 98 8.16 30.48 19.91
N THR A 99 8.90 29.37 19.80
CA THR A 99 10.02 29.05 20.71
C THR A 99 11.16 28.29 20.01
N THR A 100 12.42 28.62 20.31
CA THR A 100 13.58 27.83 19.83
C THR A 100 13.50 26.34 20.20
N ARG A 101 12.82 26.05 21.32
CA ARG A 101 12.58 24.69 21.80
C ARG A 101 11.67 23.91 20.84
N GLY A 102 10.54 24.47 20.42
CA GLY A 102 9.62 23.83 19.47
C GLY A 102 10.24 23.57 18.09
N LEU A 103 11.07 24.49 17.59
CA LEU A 103 11.79 24.26 16.33
C LEU A 103 12.74 23.06 16.39
N ASN A 104 13.48 22.93 17.50
CA ASN A 104 14.37 21.78 17.73
C ASN A 104 13.59 20.47 17.91
N GLU A 105 12.38 20.53 18.50
CA GLU A 105 11.47 19.38 18.65
C GLU A 105 11.02 18.86 17.26
N LEU A 106 10.56 19.76 16.38
CA LEU A 106 10.20 19.40 15.00
C LEU A 106 11.36 18.81 14.21
N GLN A 107 12.56 19.40 14.34
CA GLN A 107 13.76 18.88 13.69
C GLN A 107 14.15 17.48 14.18
N ASN A 108 13.96 17.20 15.48
CA ASN A 108 14.25 15.89 16.05
C ASN A 108 13.22 14.82 15.67
N SER A 109 11.97 15.20 15.35
CA SER A 109 10.95 14.26 14.83
C SER A 109 11.42 13.49 13.59
N GLY A 110 12.32 14.07 12.80
CA GLY A 110 12.93 13.43 11.64
C GLY A 110 13.65 12.12 11.98
N LYS A 111 14.15 11.96 13.21
CA LYS A 111 14.77 10.71 13.69
C LYS A 111 13.77 9.55 13.75
N ASN A 112 12.48 9.85 13.93
CA ASN A 112 11.41 8.84 13.86
C ASN A 112 11.10 8.47 12.40
N LEU A 113 11.36 9.35 11.43
CA LEU A 113 11.08 9.09 10.02
C LEU A 113 12.05 8.05 9.42
N ILE A 114 13.33 8.10 9.77
CA ILE A 114 14.31 7.12 9.24
C ILE A 114 13.97 5.69 9.70
N LYS A 115 13.53 5.50 10.95
CA LYS A 115 13.01 4.22 11.48
C LYS A 115 11.75 3.73 10.72
N ASN A 116 11.01 4.64 10.09
CA ASN A 116 9.82 4.38 9.28
C ASN A 116 10.13 4.45 7.76
N THR A 117 11.35 4.08 7.34
CA THR A 117 11.71 3.96 5.93
C THR A 117 11.34 2.58 5.41
N PHE A 118 10.49 2.53 4.39
CA PHE A 118 10.06 1.29 3.75
C PHE A 118 10.49 1.23 2.29
N VAL A 119 10.71 0.02 1.79
CA VAL A 119 10.94 -0.27 0.38
C VAL A 119 9.95 -1.33 -0.06
N VAL A 120 9.24 -1.07 -1.15
CA VAL A 120 8.31 -2.03 -1.74
C VAL A 120 8.85 -2.44 -3.10
N PHE A 121 9.10 -3.73 -3.28
CA PHE A 121 9.36 -4.30 -4.59
C PHE A 121 8.05 -4.78 -5.17
N THR A 122 7.79 -4.50 -6.44
CA THR A 122 6.53 -4.85 -7.10
C THR A 122 6.81 -5.58 -8.40
N LYS A 123 6.17 -6.75 -8.58
CA LYS A 123 6.17 -7.51 -9.82
C LYS A 123 4.77 -7.53 -10.37
N MET A 124 4.63 -7.19 -11.65
CA MET A 124 3.38 -7.21 -12.38
C MET A 124 3.47 -8.24 -13.50
N ASN A 125 2.46 -9.09 -13.61
CA ASN A 125 2.29 -10.02 -14.72
C ASN A 125 1.05 -9.63 -15.51
N PHE A 126 1.20 -9.51 -16.83
CA PHE A 126 0.11 -9.25 -17.75
C PHE A 126 -0.26 -10.57 -18.42
N VAL A 127 -1.50 -11.02 -18.19
CA VAL A 127 -1.94 -12.37 -18.59
C VAL A 127 -3.18 -12.25 -19.46
N SER A 128 -3.17 -12.83 -20.66
CA SER A 128 -4.36 -12.85 -21.51
C SER A 128 -5.54 -13.49 -20.77
N ASN A 129 -6.72 -12.88 -20.86
CA ASN A 129 -7.88 -13.36 -20.12
C ASN A 129 -8.44 -14.67 -20.65
N GLU A 130 -8.42 -14.86 -21.98
CA GLU A 130 -9.04 -16.01 -22.66
C GLU A 130 -8.60 -17.38 -22.10
N PRO A 131 -7.30 -17.70 -21.95
CA PRO A 131 -6.88 -18.99 -21.37
C PRO A 131 -7.42 -19.23 -19.95
N ILE A 132 -7.42 -18.18 -19.11
CA ILE A 132 -7.93 -18.24 -17.74
C ILE A 132 -9.45 -18.43 -17.76
N ALA A 133 -10.15 -17.62 -18.55
CA ALA A 133 -11.61 -17.68 -18.71
C ALA A 133 -12.05 -19.06 -19.24
N LEU A 134 -11.30 -19.65 -20.17
CA LEU A 134 -11.56 -20.97 -20.71
C LEU A 134 -11.34 -22.08 -19.67
N ALA A 135 -10.26 -22.02 -18.89
CA ALA A 135 -10.02 -22.98 -17.80
C ALA A 135 -11.12 -22.94 -16.73
N ILE A 136 -11.58 -21.73 -16.38
CA ILE A 136 -12.73 -21.53 -15.48
C ILE A 136 -14.02 -22.08 -16.10
N LYS A 137 -14.27 -21.81 -17.37
CA LYS A 137 -15.44 -22.33 -18.09
C LYS A 137 -15.46 -23.86 -18.07
N GLN A 138 -14.34 -24.50 -18.41
CA GLN A 138 -14.24 -25.96 -18.43
C GLN A 138 -14.53 -26.60 -17.07
N THR A 139 -14.03 -26.01 -15.98
CA THR A 139 -14.29 -26.50 -14.62
C THR A 139 -15.74 -26.26 -14.18
N THR A 140 -16.29 -25.10 -14.51
CA THR A 140 -17.69 -24.75 -14.21
C THR A 140 -18.67 -25.63 -14.99
N ASP A 141 -18.40 -25.87 -16.28
CA ASP A 141 -19.23 -26.72 -17.13
C ASP A 141 -19.19 -28.18 -16.66
N ALA A 142 -18.02 -28.68 -16.24
CA ALA A 142 -17.88 -30.01 -15.65
C ALA A 142 -18.74 -30.15 -14.37
N ALA A 143 -18.71 -29.16 -13.47
CA ALA A 143 -19.54 -29.16 -12.27
C ALA A 143 -21.04 -29.02 -12.58
N ALA A 144 -21.39 -28.19 -13.57
CA ALA A 144 -22.78 -27.99 -14.00
C ALA A 144 -23.39 -29.30 -14.55
N ASN A 145 -22.59 -30.13 -15.21
CA ASN A 145 -23.03 -31.41 -15.76
C ASN A 145 -23.46 -32.45 -14.70
N GLU A 146 -23.08 -32.27 -13.44
CA GLU A 146 -23.51 -33.11 -12.31
C GLU A 146 -24.90 -32.72 -11.76
N LEU A 147 -25.49 -31.62 -12.24
CA LEU A 147 -26.80 -31.13 -11.78
C LEU A 147 -27.97 -31.78 -12.54
N SER A 148 -29.17 -31.64 -11.98
CA SER A 148 -30.42 -32.01 -12.67
C SER A 148 -30.63 -31.16 -13.93
N SER A 149 -31.38 -31.69 -14.92
CA SER A 149 -31.48 -31.12 -16.27
C SER A 149 -31.74 -29.62 -16.33
N LEU A 150 -32.76 -29.12 -15.62
CA LEU A 150 -33.09 -27.69 -15.60
C LEU A 150 -31.99 -26.84 -14.93
N ALA A 151 -31.38 -27.35 -13.86
CA ALA A 151 -30.32 -26.65 -13.13
C ALA A 151 -29.01 -26.64 -13.92
N ARG A 152 -28.66 -27.74 -14.60
CA ARG A 152 -27.53 -27.84 -15.52
C ARG A 152 -27.63 -26.83 -16.65
N ASP A 153 -28.77 -26.76 -17.33
CA ASP A 153 -28.93 -25.87 -18.49
C ASP A 153 -28.83 -24.39 -18.08
N LEU A 154 -29.32 -24.02 -16.90
CA LEU A 154 -29.15 -22.69 -16.32
C LEU A 154 -27.69 -22.40 -15.95
N ALA A 155 -27.00 -23.36 -15.31
CA ALA A 155 -25.60 -23.23 -14.92
C ALA A 155 -24.66 -23.10 -16.13
N LEU A 156 -24.86 -23.90 -17.19
CA LEU A 156 -24.09 -23.81 -18.43
C LEU A 156 -24.28 -22.46 -19.14
N LYS A 157 -25.51 -21.94 -19.20
CA LYS A 157 -25.77 -20.59 -19.73
C LYS A 157 -25.09 -19.49 -18.90
N GLY A 158 -25.08 -19.63 -17.57
CA GLY A 158 -24.37 -18.73 -16.66
C GLY A 158 -22.86 -18.75 -16.90
N SER A 159 -22.27 -19.95 -16.99
CA SER A 159 -20.87 -20.19 -17.33
C SER A 159 -20.47 -19.53 -18.66
N GLU A 160 -21.24 -19.77 -19.71
CA GLU A 160 -21.04 -19.18 -21.05
C GLU A 160 -21.10 -17.64 -21.02
N LYS A 161 -22.03 -17.07 -20.25
CA LYS A 161 -22.15 -15.61 -20.09
C LYS A 161 -20.94 -15.00 -19.40
N ILE A 162 -20.40 -15.67 -18.38
CA ILE A 162 -19.21 -15.22 -17.66
C ILE A 162 -18.00 -15.28 -18.57
N TYR A 163 -17.79 -16.43 -19.22
CA TYR A 163 -16.73 -16.61 -20.20
C TYR A 163 -16.74 -15.50 -21.26
N ASN A 164 -17.86 -15.26 -21.92
CA ASN A 164 -17.94 -14.20 -22.94
C ASN A 164 -17.70 -12.79 -22.39
N LYS A 165 -18.01 -12.54 -21.11
CA LYS A 165 -17.77 -11.25 -20.47
C LYS A 165 -16.30 -11.06 -20.05
N THR A 166 -15.62 -12.13 -19.65
CA THR A 166 -14.27 -12.06 -19.06
C THR A 166 -13.17 -12.41 -20.03
N LYS A 167 -13.44 -13.12 -21.12
CA LYS A 167 -12.41 -13.66 -22.03
C LYS A 167 -11.62 -12.61 -22.80
N GLU A 168 -12.21 -11.44 -23.05
CA GLU A 168 -11.57 -10.36 -23.79
C GLU A 168 -10.61 -9.57 -22.89
N GLY A 169 -9.45 -9.24 -23.45
CA GLY A 169 -8.43 -8.43 -22.78
C GLY A 169 -7.41 -9.23 -21.98
N TYR A 170 -6.89 -8.61 -20.93
CA TYR A 170 -5.86 -9.18 -20.08
C TYR A 170 -6.16 -8.89 -18.60
N SER A 171 -5.49 -9.60 -17.72
CA SER A 171 -5.48 -9.37 -16.30
C SER A 171 -4.11 -8.89 -15.89
N VAL A 172 -4.07 -7.89 -15.00
CA VAL A 172 -2.84 -7.47 -14.34
C VAL A 172 -2.81 -8.15 -12.99
N TRP A 173 -1.79 -8.95 -12.73
CA TRP A 173 -1.55 -9.56 -11.43
C TRP A 173 -0.32 -8.93 -10.80
N THR A 174 -0.50 -8.39 -9.60
CA THR A 174 0.55 -7.65 -8.92
C THR A 174 0.88 -8.32 -7.60
N THR A 175 2.16 -8.58 -7.36
CA THR A 175 2.68 -8.99 -6.06
C THR A 175 3.63 -7.92 -5.55
N ALA A 176 3.47 -7.51 -4.30
CA ALA A 176 4.34 -6.56 -3.65
C ALA A 176 5.00 -7.17 -2.41
N TRP A 177 6.31 -6.99 -2.27
CA TRP A 177 7.10 -7.40 -1.12
C TRP A 177 7.52 -6.16 -0.36
N LEU A 178 7.10 -6.05 0.89
CA LEU A 178 7.36 -4.93 1.77
C LEU A 178 8.55 -5.23 2.67
N TYR A 179 9.50 -4.31 2.65
CA TYR A 179 10.68 -4.30 3.50
C TYR A 179 10.73 -3.00 4.30
N ARG A 180 11.35 -3.04 5.48
CA ARG A 180 11.65 -1.88 6.32
C ARG A 180 13.15 -1.77 6.52
N LEU A 181 13.67 -0.55 6.55
CA LEU A 181 15.04 -0.29 6.98
C LEU A 181 15.19 -0.70 8.45
N ASP A 182 16.09 -1.64 8.73
CA ASP A 182 16.40 -2.07 10.11
C ASP A 182 17.31 -1.04 10.78
N TRP A 183 16.72 0.11 11.11
CA TRP A 183 17.42 1.25 11.68
C TRP A 183 17.23 1.29 13.19
N THR A 184 18.25 0.83 13.91
CA THR A 184 18.22 0.68 15.38
C THR A 184 19.13 1.71 16.07
N GLU A 185 19.04 1.82 17.40
CA GLU A 185 19.98 2.62 18.20
C GLU A 185 21.43 2.14 18.06
N LYS A 186 21.62 0.83 17.87
CA LYS A 186 22.92 0.24 17.59
C LYS A 186 23.47 0.77 16.26
N THR A 187 22.69 0.66 15.18
CA THR A 187 23.09 1.15 13.84
C THR A 187 23.32 2.66 13.83
N TRP A 188 22.52 3.42 14.59
CA TRP A 188 22.73 4.85 14.79
C TRP A 188 24.09 5.14 15.42
N SER A 189 24.42 4.43 16.50
CA SER A 189 25.67 4.60 17.24
C SER A 189 26.88 4.20 16.38
N GLU A 190 26.78 3.08 15.66
CA GLU A 190 27.83 2.62 14.75
C GLU A 190 28.13 3.63 13.63
N LEU A 191 27.10 4.21 13.00
CA LEU A 191 27.30 5.26 12.01
C LEU A 191 27.98 6.49 12.64
N GLY A 192 27.58 6.88 13.85
CA GLY A 192 28.19 7.98 14.60
C GLY A 192 29.69 7.78 14.83
N GLU A 193 30.09 6.58 15.25
CA GLU A 193 31.51 6.23 15.44
C GLU A 193 32.28 6.23 14.11
N ILE A 194 31.70 5.73 13.01
CA ILE A 194 32.34 5.80 11.68
C ILE A 194 32.55 7.26 11.24
N ILE A 195 31.54 8.13 11.41
CA ILE A 195 31.65 9.56 11.10
C ILE A 195 32.77 10.21 11.92
N LYS A 196 32.84 9.90 13.21
CA LYS A 196 33.86 10.44 14.12
C LYS A 196 35.27 9.98 13.75
N ALA A 197 35.45 8.68 13.52
CA ALA A 197 36.73 8.11 13.08
C ALA A 197 37.21 8.75 11.76
N LYS A 198 36.32 8.90 10.78
CA LYS A 198 36.66 9.62 9.53
C LYS A 198 37.06 11.07 9.75
N ARG A 199 36.37 11.80 10.64
CA ARG A 199 36.73 13.19 10.98
C ARG A 199 38.10 13.28 11.66
N ASN A 200 38.51 12.24 12.38
CA ASN A 200 39.83 12.13 12.99
C ASN A 200 40.93 11.71 12.00
N GLY A 201 40.59 11.47 10.72
CA GLY A 201 41.53 11.03 9.70
C GLY A 201 41.83 9.53 9.71
N GLU A 202 41.01 8.73 10.42
CA GLU A 202 41.15 7.27 10.43
C GLU A 202 40.67 6.65 9.10
N ASP A 203 41.35 5.60 8.66
CA ASP A 203 41.03 4.86 7.42
C ASP A 203 39.89 3.86 7.65
N VAL A 204 38.66 4.39 7.75
CA VAL A 204 37.42 3.61 7.84
C VAL A 204 36.51 3.91 6.64
N THR A 205 35.56 3.04 6.33
CA THR A 205 34.60 3.26 5.23
C THR A 205 33.16 3.23 5.72
N PHE A 206 32.30 4.10 5.19
CA PHE A 206 30.88 4.07 5.52
C PHE A 206 30.22 2.76 5.11
N ALA A 207 30.70 2.13 4.04
CA ALA A 207 30.15 0.88 3.52
C ALA A 207 30.43 -0.35 4.40
N SER A 208 31.13 -0.18 5.54
CA SER A 208 31.29 -1.20 6.57
C SER A 208 30.16 -1.18 7.61
N LEU A 209 29.25 -0.20 7.56
CA LEU A 209 28.07 -0.16 8.42
C LEU A 209 27.21 -1.40 8.18
N ASP A 210 26.93 -2.16 9.25
CA ASP A 210 26.05 -3.33 9.20
C ASP A 210 24.59 -2.87 9.32
N VAL A 211 23.97 -2.66 8.16
CA VAL A 211 22.57 -2.26 8.05
C VAL A 211 21.85 -3.15 7.04
N ASN A 212 20.64 -3.57 7.39
CA ASN A 212 19.87 -4.53 6.63
C ASN A 212 18.43 -4.02 6.38
N PHE A 213 17.70 -4.78 5.58
CA PHE A 213 16.25 -4.69 5.52
C PHE A 213 15.61 -5.81 6.31
N GLU A 214 14.57 -5.49 7.06
CA GLU A 214 13.63 -6.45 7.62
C GLU A 214 12.52 -6.70 6.60
N PHE A 215 12.25 -7.96 6.28
CA PHE A 215 11.10 -8.33 5.46
C PHE A 215 9.83 -8.32 6.31
N ILE A 216 8.83 -7.54 5.91
CA ILE A 216 7.58 -7.34 6.66
C ILE A 216 6.47 -8.27 6.15
N GLY A 217 6.39 -8.47 4.84
CA GLY A 217 5.38 -9.34 4.26
C GLY A 217 5.15 -9.11 2.78
N THR A 218 4.19 -9.86 2.24
CA THR A 218 3.84 -9.87 0.83
C THR A 218 2.35 -9.76 0.67
N GLU A 219 1.91 -8.94 -0.27
CA GLU A 219 0.50 -8.81 -0.65
C GLU A 219 0.32 -8.95 -2.15
N LYS A 220 -0.90 -9.33 -2.54
CA LYS A 220 -1.24 -9.56 -3.95
C LYS A 220 -2.54 -8.86 -4.32
N ALA A 221 -2.61 -8.28 -5.51
CA ALA A 221 -3.86 -7.82 -6.11
C ALA A 221 -3.94 -8.22 -7.57
N SER A 222 -5.16 -8.21 -8.10
CA SER A 222 -5.42 -8.44 -9.50
C SER A 222 -6.52 -7.50 -10.00
N SER A 223 -6.40 -7.09 -11.25
CA SER A 223 -7.51 -6.45 -11.97
C SER A 223 -7.78 -7.15 -13.28
N LEU A 224 -9.06 -7.35 -13.58
CA LEU A 224 -9.53 -7.75 -14.89
C LEU A 224 -9.65 -6.52 -15.79
N VAL A 225 -8.97 -6.53 -16.94
CA VAL A 225 -9.08 -5.52 -17.97
C VAL A 225 -9.84 -6.10 -19.14
N THR A 226 -11.05 -5.60 -19.39
CA THR A 226 -11.88 -6.01 -20.53
C THR A 226 -12.01 -4.85 -21.51
N PHE A 227 -11.94 -5.13 -22.80
CA PHE A 227 -11.99 -4.11 -23.86
C PHE A 227 -13.42 -3.71 -24.28
N SER A 228 -14.45 -4.01 -23.48
CA SER A 228 -15.87 -3.80 -23.84
C SER A 228 -16.25 -2.31 -24.05
N LEU A 229 -15.95 -1.81 -25.26
CA LEU A 229 -16.73 -1.05 -26.26
C LEU A 229 -17.72 0.08 -25.85
N LYS A 230 -17.67 0.64 -24.65
CA LYS A 230 -18.51 1.83 -24.31
C LYS A 230 -17.75 3.10 -23.92
N GLU A 231 -16.45 3.03 -23.70
CA GLU A 231 -15.65 4.19 -23.28
C GLU A 231 -14.66 4.67 -24.34
N LYS A 232 -14.43 5.98 -24.36
CA LYS A 232 -13.55 6.72 -25.28
C LYS A 232 -12.06 6.61 -24.94
N ARG A 233 -11.62 5.56 -24.24
CA ARG A 233 -10.21 5.42 -23.79
C ARG A 233 -9.41 4.63 -24.81
N THR A 234 -8.16 5.05 -25.06
CA THR A 234 -7.23 4.27 -25.88
C THR A 234 -6.75 3.04 -25.12
N GLU A 235 -6.16 2.08 -25.85
CA GLU A 235 -5.57 0.89 -25.25
C GLU A 235 -4.49 1.24 -24.23
N GLU A 236 -3.63 2.22 -24.53
CA GLU A 236 -2.57 2.68 -23.62
C GLU A 236 -3.15 3.28 -22.33
N GLN A 237 -4.24 4.06 -22.43
CA GLN A 237 -4.91 4.63 -21.26
C GLN A 237 -5.53 3.54 -20.38
N ILE A 238 -6.10 2.50 -21.00
CA ILE A 238 -6.64 1.35 -20.29
C ILE A 238 -5.52 0.58 -19.56
N ILE A 239 -4.36 0.43 -20.21
CA ILE A 239 -3.17 -0.19 -19.63
C ILE A 239 -2.66 0.61 -18.43
N GLU A 240 -2.39 1.90 -18.61
CA GLU A 240 -1.91 2.77 -17.56
C GLU A 240 -2.86 2.77 -16.34
N LEU A 241 -4.16 2.94 -16.59
CA LEU A 241 -5.19 2.96 -15.56
C LEU A 241 -5.18 1.66 -14.73
N SER A 242 -5.10 0.52 -15.40
CA SER A 242 -5.15 -0.79 -14.76
C SER A 242 -3.87 -1.08 -13.96
N THR A 243 -2.72 -0.68 -14.49
CA THR A 243 -1.42 -0.77 -13.82
C THR A 243 -1.40 0.06 -12.54
N ILE A 244 -1.74 1.35 -12.61
CA ILE A 244 -1.72 2.25 -11.45
C ILE A 244 -2.69 1.75 -10.37
N ARG A 245 -3.91 1.38 -10.76
CA ARG A 245 -4.91 0.89 -9.79
C ARG A 245 -4.50 -0.40 -9.11
N ASN A 246 -3.78 -1.30 -9.79
CA ASN A 246 -3.25 -2.48 -9.13
C ASN A 246 -2.21 -2.14 -8.08
N VAL A 247 -1.26 -1.25 -8.43
CA VAL A 247 -0.24 -0.81 -7.48
C VAL A 247 -0.91 -0.21 -6.24
N ASP A 248 -1.88 0.68 -6.42
CA ASP A 248 -2.68 1.27 -5.33
C ASP A 248 -3.36 0.18 -4.48
N GLN A 249 -3.99 -0.83 -5.12
CA GLN A 249 -4.65 -1.92 -4.41
C GLN A 249 -3.68 -2.77 -3.57
N VAL A 250 -2.49 -3.11 -4.10
CA VAL A 250 -1.54 -3.88 -3.29
C VAL A 250 -1.01 -3.05 -2.12
N TYR A 251 -0.80 -1.74 -2.32
CA TYR A 251 -0.41 -0.83 -1.24
C TYR A 251 -1.49 -0.71 -0.18
N ALA A 252 -2.75 -0.58 -0.57
CA ALA A 252 -3.87 -0.56 0.38
C ALA A 252 -3.94 -1.86 1.21
N LYS A 253 -3.70 -3.02 0.59
CA LYS A 253 -3.60 -4.31 1.30
C LYS A 253 -2.42 -4.34 2.25
N LEU A 254 -1.24 -3.90 1.81
CA LEU A 254 -0.05 -3.82 2.66
C LEU A 254 -0.32 -2.95 3.89
N GLN A 255 -0.93 -1.77 3.70
CA GLN A 255 -1.28 -0.86 4.79
C GLN A 255 -2.31 -1.50 5.72
N LYS A 256 -3.34 -2.16 5.19
CA LYS A 256 -4.37 -2.81 6.00
C LYS A 256 -3.81 -3.95 6.86
N ASN A 257 -2.97 -4.80 6.27
CA ASN A 257 -2.55 -6.06 6.87
C ASN A 257 -1.27 -5.94 7.73
N HIS A 258 -0.41 -4.97 7.46
CA HIS A 258 0.84 -4.75 8.21
C HIS A 258 0.78 -3.45 9.02
N ASP A 259 0.61 -3.58 10.35
CA ASP A 259 0.36 -2.44 11.23
C ASP A 259 1.49 -1.39 11.23
N VAL A 260 2.74 -1.82 11.01
CA VAL A 260 3.91 -0.93 10.87
C VAL A 260 3.86 -0.06 9.62
N PHE A 261 3.09 -0.45 8.60
CA PHE A 261 2.97 0.24 7.33
C PHE A 261 1.67 1.06 7.20
N LYS A 262 0.83 1.06 8.24
CA LYS A 262 -0.42 1.84 8.24
C LYS A 262 -0.12 3.33 8.17
N ALA A 263 -0.62 3.96 7.11
CA ALA A 263 -0.64 5.41 7.01
C ALA A 263 -1.53 6.01 8.10
N LYS A 264 -1.13 7.18 8.59
CA LYS A 264 -1.98 8.05 9.40
C LYS A 264 -2.42 9.21 8.51
N SER A 265 -3.65 9.68 8.70
CA SER A 265 -4.19 10.81 7.93
C SER A 265 -4.86 11.80 8.85
N PRO A 266 -4.71 13.12 8.65
CA PRO A 266 -5.37 14.10 9.49
C PRO A 266 -6.88 14.12 9.22
N ILE A 267 -7.66 14.42 10.26
CA ILE A 267 -9.06 14.76 10.14
C ILE A 267 -9.25 16.26 9.93
N VAL A 268 -10.36 16.60 9.30
CA VAL A 268 -10.87 17.96 9.16
C VAL A 268 -12.30 17.96 9.69
N ILE A 269 -12.62 18.89 10.58
CA ILE A 269 -13.96 19.09 11.11
C ILE A 269 -14.59 20.29 10.40
N GLU A 270 -15.69 20.07 9.71
CA GLU A 270 -16.46 21.10 9.01
C GLU A 270 -17.94 20.88 9.31
N ASP A 271 -18.66 21.94 9.68
CA ASP A 271 -20.10 21.91 9.99
C ASP A 271 -20.53 20.82 11.01
N GLY A 272 -19.63 20.47 11.94
CA GLY A 272 -19.88 19.44 12.95
C GLY A 272 -19.75 18.01 12.43
N GLU A 273 -19.18 17.81 11.25
CA GLU A 273 -18.90 16.51 10.63
C GLU A 273 -17.39 16.25 10.53
N ILE A 274 -17.01 14.98 10.45
CA ILE A 274 -15.61 14.54 10.46
C ILE A 274 -15.24 14.07 9.05
N TYR A 275 -14.21 14.67 8.49
CA TYR A 275 -13.71 14.36 7.16
C TYR A 275 -12.24 13.97 7.18
N SER A 276 -11.78 13.24 6.16
CA SER A 276 -10.35 13.10 5.87
C SER A 276 -10.12 12.96 4.37
N LYS A 277 -8.95 13.39 3.90
CA LYS A 277 -8.53 13.34 2.48
C LYS A 277 -7.94 11.97 2.11
N ILE A 278 -8.69 10.92 2.42
CA ILE A 278 -8.44 9.53 2.02
C ILE A 278 -9.71 8.97 1.38
N GLY A 279 -9.59 7.92 0.58
CA GLY A 279 -10.68 7.42 -0.24
C GLY A 279 -10.43 6.01 -0.79
N MET A 280 -11.03 5.74 -1.94
CA MET A 280 -10.97 4.41 -2.59
C MET A 280 -9.55 3.99 -2.99
N LYS A 281 -8.64 4.94 -3.24
CA LYS A 281 -7.22 4.66 -3.52
C LYS A 281 -6.53 3.99 -2.32
N GLU A 282 -6.85 4.44 -1.11
CA GLU A 282 -6.38 3.85 0.14
C GLU A 282 -7.18 2.59 0.55
N GLY A 283 -8.07 2.10 -0.33
CA GLY A 283 -8.83 0.86 -0.12
C GLY A 283 -10.11 1.01 0.69
N LEU A 284 -10.69 2.22 0.75
CA LEU A 284 -11.97 2.45 1.41
C LEU A 284 -13.14 2.06 0.50
N GLU A 285 -14.06 1.26 1.03
CA GLU A 285 -15.32 0.84 0.40
C GLU A 285 -16.55 1.35 1.17
N GLY A 286 -16.37 1.68 2.45
CA GLY A 286 -17.39 2.21 3.33
C GLY A 286 -17.71 1.28 4.50
N GLY A 287 -17.70 1.84 5.70
CA GLY A 287 -17.97 1.13 6.95
C GLY A 287 -16.73 0.60 7.66
N GLU A 288 -15.53 0.88 7.17
CA GLU A 288 -14.27 0.65 7.86
C GLU A 288 -14.20 1.48 9.14
N ASN A 289 -13.53 0.95 10.18
CA ASN A 289 -13.36 1.64 11.44
C ASN A 289 -11.95 2.20 11.56
N PHE A 290 -11.87 3.40 12.13
CA PHE A 290 -10.63 4.11 12.41
C PHE A 290 -10.59 4.48 13.88
N GLU A 291 -9.39 4.49 14.44
CA GLU A 291 -9.12 5.19 15.68
C GLU A 291 -8.68 6.62 15.37
N VAL A 292 -9.10 7.55 16.22
CA VAL A 292 -8.55 8.90 16.25
C VAL A 292 -7.47 8.93 17.31
N LEU A 293 -6.31 9.45 16.94
CA LEU A 293 -5.07 9.46 17.68
C LEU A 293 -4.71 10.88 18.08
N GLU A 294 -4.36 11.02 19.35
CA GLU A 294 -3.67 12.18 19.90
C GLU A 294 -2.17 11.87 19.94
N GLU A 295 -1.35 12.77 19.40
CA GLU A 295 0.09 12.67 19.50
C GLU A 295 0.53 13.03 20.92
N ILE A 296 1.32 12.17 21.54
CA ILE A 296 1.92 12.39 22.85
C ILE A 296 3.42 12.46 22.64
N TRP A 297 3.97 13.65 22.85
CA TRP A 297 5.41 13.85 22.85
C TRP A 297 6.00 13.54 24.23
N ASP A 298 7.05 12.74 24.23
CA ASP A 298 7.89 12.50 25.40
C ASP A 298 9.11 13.42 25.33
N SER A 299 9.16 14.37 26.27
CA SER A 299 10.24 15.37 26.35
C SER A 299 11.59 14.81 26.75
N GLU A 300 11.63 13.64 27.40
CA GLU A 300 12.87 13.01 27.84
C GLU A 300 13.50 12.19 26.71
N THR A 301 12.69 11.42 25.99
CA THR A 301 13.17 10.54 24.91
C THR A 301 13.14 11.20 23.54
N ASN A 302 12.47 12.35 23.39
CA ASN A 302 12.12 12.97 22.10
C ASN A 302 11.33 12.04 21.16
N GLU A 303 10.59 11.07 21.73
CA GLU A 303 9.74 10.17 20.96
C GLU A 303 8.29 10.68 20.89
N ILE A 304 7.64 10.39 19.77
CA ILE A 304 6.21 10.66 19.59
C ILE A 304 5.48 9.32 19.69
N THR A 305 4.58 9.23 20.66
CA THR A 305 3.66 8.10 20.82
C THR A 305 2.23 8.53 20.48
N TYR A 306 1.35 7.56 20.27
CA TYR A 306 -0.02 7.82 19.84
C TYR A 306 -1.00 7.20 20.82
N LYS A 307 -1.89 8.03 21.36
CA LYS A 307 -2.98 7.58 22.22
C LYS A 307 -4.30 7.62 21.47
N LYS A 308 -5.03 6.51 21.51
CA LYS A 308 -6.40 6.44 21.02
C LYS A 308 -7.32 7.28 21.92
N ILE A 309 -8.03 8.22 21.32
CA ILE A 309 -9.01 9.09 22.02
C ILE A 309 -10.45 8.86 21.55
N ALA A 310 -10.65 8.38 20.33
CA ALA A 310 -11.98 8.05 19.81
C ALA A 310 -11.93 6.95 18.74
N SER A 311 -13.12 6.52 18.31
CA SER A 311 -13.30 5.68 17.14
C SER A 311 -14.34 6.30 16.22
N ILE A 312 -14.05 6.28 14.92
CA ILE A 312 -14.90 6.80 13.86
C ILE A 312 -15.06 5.74 12.76
N LYS A 313 -16.10 5.85 11.94
CA LYS A 313 -16.44 4.86 10.92
C LYS A 313 -16.71 5.52 9.58
N VAL A 314 -16.16 5.01 8.50
CA VAL A 314 -16.39 5.55 7.15
C VAL A 314 -17.89 5.50 6.80
N ASP A 315 -18.45 6.60 6.30
CA ASP A 315 -19.82 6.61 5.78
C ASP A 315 -19.86 5.96 4.39
N LYS A 316 -20.62 4.88 4.27
CA LYS A 316 -20.88 4.17 3.01
C LYS A 316 -21.47 5.05 1.90
N LYS A 317 -22.15 6.14 2.25
CA LYS A 317 -22.79 7.05 1.29
C LYS A 317 -21.82 8.06 0.69
N GLN A 318 -20.67 8.30 1.33
CA GLN A 318 -19.74 9.34 0.93
C GLN A 318 -18.30 8.90 1.18
N VAL A 319 -17.79 8.13 0.22
CA VAL A 319 -16.38 7.75 0.09
C VAL A 319 -15.83 8.46 -1.14
N TRP A 320 -14.70 9.14 -0.98
CA TRP A 320 -14.05 9.86 -2.08
C TRP A 320 -13.43 8.88 -3.08
N ASP A 321 -13.73 9.03 -4.37
CA ASP A 321 -13.09 8.23 -5.43
C ASP A 321 -11.84 8.97 -5.94
N ASN A 322 -10.76 8.88 -5.17
CA ASN A 322 -9.45 9.46 -5.49
C ASN A 322 -8.56 8.55 -6.33
N ARG A 323 -9.11 7.52 -6.97
CA ARG A 323 -8.35 6.62 -7.83
C ARG A 323 -7.94 7.35 -9.11
N TYR A 324 -6.81 6.96 -9.68
CA TYR A 324 -6.38 7.48 -10.98
C TYR A 324 -7.50 7.29 -12.03
N GLY A 325 -7.73 8.31 -12.86
CA GLY A 325 -8.77 8.36 -13.88
C GLY A 325 -10.22 8.47 -13.39
N ALA A 326 -10.48 8.65 -12.08
CA ALA A 326 -11.84 8.77 -11.53
C ALA A 326 -12.47 10.17 -11.70
N SER A 327 -11.65 11.21 -11.82
CA SER A 327 -12.08 12.62 -11.95
C SER A 327 -12.47 13.03 -13.38
N GLU A 328 -12.23 12.19 -14.38
CA GLU A 328 -12.63 12.43 -15.77
C GLU A 328 -14.16 12.38 -15.90
N GLY A 329 -14.83 13.53 -15.75
CA GLY A 329 -16.26 13.69 -16.05
C GLY A 329 -17.20 13.83 -14.86
N LYS A 330 -16.71 14.04 -13.63
CA LYS A 330 -17.56 14.33 -12.45
C LYS A 330 -17.25 15.69 -11.84
N GLU A 331 -18.18 16.64 -11.96
CA GLU A 331 -18.06 18.02 -11.43
C GLU A 331 -18.26 18.15 -9.91
N LYS A 332 -18.54 17.07 -9.16
CA LYS A 332 -18.93 17.16 -7.74
C LYS A 332 -18.38 16.04 -6.87
N GLU A 333 -17.07 15.95 -6.73
CA GLU A 333 -16.49 15.22 -5.60
C GLU A 333 -15.93 16.20 -4.56
N LEU A 334 -16.34 16.03 -3.31
CA LEU A 334 -15.94 16.88 -2.18
C LEU A 334 -14.44 16.81 -1.86
N GLY A 335 -13.69 15.91 -2.51
CA GLY A 335 -12.26 15.73 -2.30
C GLY A 335 -11.91 15.13 -0.93
N LYS A 336 -12.90 14.50 -0.26
CA LYS A 336 -12.77 13.98 1.11
C LYS A 336 -13.85 12.93 1.42
N THR A 337 -13.49 11.98 2.27
CA THR A 337 -14.40 10.94 2.79
C THR A 337 -15.03 11.39 4.10
N LEU A 338 -16.32 11.11 4.27
CA LEU A 338 -17.06 11.40 5.50
C LEU A 338 -16.92 10.25 6.50
N PHE A 339 -16.80 10.60 7.78
CA PHE A 339 -16.76 9.67 8.90
C PHE A 339 -17.88 9.94 9.90
N LYS A 340 -18.54 8.86 10.32
CA LYS A 340 -19.49 8.83 11.42
C LYS A 340 -18.75 8.72 12.75
N GLY A 341 -19.05 9.62 13.67
CA GLY A 341 -18.46 9.64 15.01
C GLY A 341 -18.96 10.83 15.81
N LYS A 342 -18.61 10.87 17.10
CA LYS A 342 -18.86 12.05 17.93
C LYS A 342 -17.69 13.01 17.76
N VAL A 343 -17.97 14.25 17.34
CA VAL A 343 -16.98 15.34 17.25
C VAL A 343 -16.49 15.81 18.63
N LYS A 344 -17.22 15.50 19.70
CA LYS A 344 -16.85 15.90 21.07
C LYS A 344 -15.42 15.46 21.38
N ASN A 345 -14.57 16.43 21.75
CA ASN A 345 -13.15 16.28 22.05
C ASN A 345 -12.24 15.96 20.85
N LEU A 346 -12.72 16.19 19.62
CA LEU A 346 -11.93 16.08 18.41
C LEU A 346 -11.62 17.49 17.87
N ALA A 347 -10.44 17.62 17.25
CA ALA A 347 -10.01 18.82 16.56
C ALA A 347 -9.48 18.46 15.16
N SER A 348 -9.60 19.41 14.22
CA SER A 348 -8.93 19.31 12.93
C SER A 348 -7.42 19.15 13.14
N GLY A 349 -6.76 18.35 12.30
CA GLY A 349 -5.34 18.02 12.44
C GLY A 349 -5.06 16.73 13.21
N MET A 350 -5.97 16.28 14.08
CA MET A 350 -5.82 14.97 14.75
C MET A 350 -5.71 13.83 13.73
N LEU A 351 -4.87 12.83 14.02
CA LEU A 351 -4.59 11.76 13.08
C LEU A 351 -5.58 10.60 13.24
N ILE A 352 -5.90 9.94 12.13
CA ILE A 352 -6.67 8.71 12.11
C ILE A 352 -5.86 7.55 11.54
N ARG A 353 -6.08 6.35 12.09
CA ARG A 353 -5.47 5.09 11.63
C ARG A 353 -6.53 4.00 11.50
N GLN A 354 -6.47 3.23 10.42
CA GLN A 354 -7.44 2.16 10.17
C GLN A 354 -7.21 1.00 11.15
N ILE A 355 -8.30 0.49 11.72
CA ILE A 355 -8.33 -0.70 12.57
C ILE A 355 -8.70 -1.91 11.71
N LYS A 356 -8.08 -3.07 11.99
CA LYS A 356 -8.36 -4.33 11.27
C LYS A 356 -9.80 -4.80 11.47
#